data_AF-A0A7Y9WC61-F1
#
_entry.id   AF-A0A7Y9WC61-F1
#
_cell.length_a   1.000
_cell.length_b   1.000
_cell.length_c   1.000
_cell.angle_alpha   90.00
_cell.angle_beta   90.00
_cell.angle_gamma   90.00
#
_symmetry.space_group_name_H-M   'P 1'
#
loop_
_entity.id
_entity.type
_entity.pdbx_description
1 polymer ?
#
loop_
_entity_poly.entity_id
_entity_poly.type
_entity_poly.pdbx_seq_one_letter_code
_entity_poly.pdbx_strand_id
1 'polypeptide(L)' 'MPNLIDYIIENQAMRHRFIAATIPFAIVGTTISSVCMVLARYYR' A
#
# COMPACT_ATOMS: atom_id res chain seq x y z
N MET A 1 2.64 -27.11 -0.82
CA MET A 1 2.85 -26.14 0.27
C MET A 1 1.73 -25.13 0.17
N PRO A 2 0.85 -24.96 1.19
CA PRO A 2 -0.12 -23.88 1.14
C PRO A 2 0.66 -22.56 1.13
N ASN A 3 0.49 -21.75 0.09
CA ASN A 3 1.16 -20.47 -0.01
C ASN A 3 0.57 -19.52 1.03
N LEU A 4 1.43 -18.69 1.63
CA LEU A 4 1.01 -17.63 2.54
C LEU A 4 -0.01 -16.70 1.86
N ILE A 5 0.14 -16.50 0.54
CA ILE A 5 -0.77 -15.71 -0.29
C ILE A 5 -2.16 -16.35 -0.34
N ASP A 6 -2.26 -17.66 -0.56
CA ASP A 6 -3.56 -18.36 -0.60
C ASP A 6 -4.27 -18.28 0.76
N TYR A 7 -3.52 -18.42 1.86
CA TYR A 7 -4.06 -18.27 3.21
C TYR A 7 -4.58 -16.85 3.51
N ILE A 8 -3.88 -15.81 3.01
CA ILE A 8 -4.33 -14.42 3.13
C ILE A 8 -5.58 -14.16 2.26
N ILE A 9 -5.70 -14.82 1.10
CA ILE A 9 -6.85 -14.67 0.20
C ILE A 9 -8.10 -15.38 0.74
N GLU A 10 -7.95 -16.61 1.24
CA GLU A 10 -9.06 -17.40 1.79
C GLU A 10 -9.55 -16.86 3.14
N ASN A 11 -8.65 -16.36 3.99
CA ASN A 11 -9.01 -15.85 5.31
C ASN A 11 -9.32 -14.34 5.28
N GLN A 12 -10.60 -13.99 5.20
CA GLN A 12 -11.05 -12.59 5.19
C GLN A 12 -10.53 -11.76 6.38
N ALA A 13 -10.43 -12.35 7.58
CA ALA A 13 -9.92 -11.63 8.75
C ALA A 13 -8.43 -11.32 8.63
N MET A 14 -7.65 -12.25 8.06
CA MET A 14 -6.23 -12.06 7.78
C MET A 14 -6.05 -11.00 6.67
N ARG A 15 -6.86 -11.05 5.62
CA ARG A 15 -6.89 -10.04 4.55
C ARG A 15 -7.15 -8.63 5.10
N HIS A 16 -8.14 -8.49 5.98
CA HIS A 16 -8.50 -7.19 6.56
C HIS A 16 -7.35 -6.61 7.39
N ARG A 17 -6.67 -7.43 8.18
CA ARG A 17 -5.48 -7.02 8.95
C ARG A 17 -4.31 -6.65 8.06
N PHE A 18 -4.09 -7.40 6.97
CA PHE A 18 -3.04 -7.11 6.00
C PHE A 18 -3.29 -5.78 5.26
N ILE A 19 -4.54 -5.53 4.86
CA ILE A 19 -4.96 -4.25 4.26
C ILE A 19 -4.79 -3.12 5.27
N ALA A 20 -5.27 -3.29 6.51
CA ALA A 20 -5.11 -2.28 7.56
C ALA A 20 -3.64 -1.92 7.82
N ALA A 21 -2.75 -2.92 7.78
CA ALA A 21 -1.32 -2.69 7.93
C ALA A 21 -0.67 -1.99 6.73
N THR A 22 -1.21 -2.15 5.51
CA THR A 22 -0.68 -1.53 4.28
C THR A 22 -1.21 -0.13 4.03
N ILE A 23 -2.38 0.25 4.58
CA ILE A 23 -2.94 1.60 4.51
C ILE A 23 -1.94 2.71 4.88
N PRO A 24 -1.23 2.69 6.04
CA PRO A 24 -0.32 3.76 6.39
C PRO A 24 0.83 3.91 5.38
N PHE A 25 1.36 2.81 4.86
CA PHE A 25 2.40 2.84 3.83
C PHE A 25 1.88 3.40 2.50
N ALA A 26 0.64 3.06 2.11
CA ALA A 26 0.02 3.63 0.92
C ALA A 26 -0.18 5.14 1.06
N ILE A 27 -0.58 5.63 2.24
CA ILE A 27 -0.71 7.08 2.52
C ILE A 27 0.65 7.78 2.40
N VAL A 28 1.70 7.21 2.99
CA VAL A 28 3.06 7.79 2.89
C VAL A 28 3.56 7.77 1.45
N GLY A 29 3.39 6.65 0.74
CA GLY A 29 3.81 6.53 -0.66
C GLY A 29 3.09 7.51 -1.59
N THR A 30 1.78 7.68 -1.41
CA THR A 30 0.97 8.61 -2.22
C THR A 30 1.30 10.07 -1.93
N THR A 31 1.55 10.44 -0.68
CA THR A 31 1.97 11.80 -0.32
C THR A 31 3.34 12.13 -0.90
N ILE A 32 4.33 11.23 -0.80
CA ILE A 32 5.65 11.40 -1.44
C ILE A 32 5.50 11.54 -2.95
N SER A 33 4.74 10.65 -3.59
CA SER A 33 4.51 10.68 -5.04
C SER A 33 3.89 12.01 -5.48
N SER A 34 2.89 12.50 -4.75
CA SER A 34 2.25 13.79 -5.01
C SER A 34 3.23 14.96 -4.89
N VAL A 35 4.05 14.98 -3.84
CA VAL A 35 5.06 16.04 -3.63
C VAL A 35 6.10 16.01 -4.75
N CYS A 36 6.62 14.84 -5.11
CA CYS A 36 7.56 14.70 -6.22
C CYS A 36 6.96 15.18 -7.55
N MET A 37 5.68 14.88 -7.81
CA MET A 37 5.00 15.34 -9.02
C MET A 37 4.86 16.86 -9.06
N VAL A 38 4.55 17.50 -7.92
CA VAL A 38 4.48 18.97 -7.81
C VAL A 38 5.85 19.59 -8.00
N LEU A 39 6.89 19.07 -7.34
CA LEU A 39 8.26 19.54 -7.49
C LEU A 39 8.74 19.39 -8.95
N ALA A 40 8.46 18.25 -9.59
CA ALA A 40 8.83 18.02 -10.98
C ALA A 40 8.15 18.99 -11.95
N ARG A 41 6.97 19.53 -11.61
CA ARG A 41 6.33 20.60 -12.38
C ARG A 41 6.90 21.98 -12.07
N TYR A 42 7.33 22.21 -10.84
CA TYR A 42 7.89 23.51 -10.43
C TYR A 42 9.31 23.74 -10.97
N TYR A 43 10.10 22.68 -11.10
CA TYR A 43 11.47 22.73 -11.62
C TYR A 43 11.58 22.52 -13.14
N ARG A 44 10.45 22.38 -13.84
CA ARG A 44 10.40 22.24 -15.30
C ARG A 44 9.95 23.56 -15.92
#